data_AF-A0A372J959-F1
#
_entry.id   AF-A0A372J959-F1
#
_cell.length_a   1.000
_cell.length_b   1.000
_cell.length_c   1.000
_cell.angle_alpha   90.00
_cell.angle_beta   90.00
_cell.angle_gamma   90.00
#
_symmetry.space_group_name_H-M   'P 1'
#
loop_
_entity.id
_entity.type
_entity.pdbx_description
1 polymer ?
#
loop_
_entity_poly.entity_id
_entity_poly.type
_entity_poly.pdbx_seq_one_letter_code
_entity_poly.pdbx_strand_id
1 'polypeptide(L)'
;GAGAAGTAAGTSATGAASQGLLASTTAKVALGVAATVLVAGGATGVRHFTASPAKPRPRPTPSAAPTVQLVAARQCKVTGPLGDDQTPRGAPAKVRTAVRLPAGAAVYRFDKGVYVVGPAGRTCSGSSGNSSAGTTIGRGAAAGSVFTYAPFSIGSFNISTCQYFPDSPEAAKIRREAQCTSDLRVRRPLDLGRPSPKMMVGLNPPTTEAKPASPYVAVVLGVLNGGSLTCRLLAAQADVCTAALTFGVERATAGKPLTPAAVAAVQRQIADAVAASKR
;
A
#
# COMPACT_ATOMS: atom_id res chain seq x y z
N GLY A 1 -3.99 -74.79 -25.17
CA GLY A 1 -5.33 -74.43 -24.68
C GLY A 1 -5.51 -72.94 -24.94
N ALA A 2 -6.51 -72.49 -25.70
CA ALA A 2 -7.94 -72.44 -25.36
C ALA A 2 -8.17 -71.60 -24.09
N GLY A 3 -8.98 -70.52 -24.04
CA GLY A 3 -9.90 -69.89 -24.98
C GLY A 3 -10.06 -68.39 -24.64
N ALA A 4 -10.48 -67.55 -25.59
CA ALA A 4 -11.88 -67.12 -25.83
C ALA A 4 -12.24 -65.86 -25.00
N ALA A 5 -12.42 -64.70 -25.65
CA ALA A 5 -13.71 -64.11 -26.10
C ALA A 5 -14.40 -63.29 -24.97
N GLY A 6 -15.04 -62.15 -25.19
CA GLY A 6 -15.43 -61.47 -26.41
C GLY A 6 -16.05 -60.08 -26.13
N THR A 7 -16.42 -59.46 -27.24
CA THR A 7 -17.11 -58.18 -27.52
C THR A 7 -18.55 -58.06 -26.99
N ALA A 8 -18.99 -56.83 -26.68
CA ALA A 8 -20.28 -56.21 -27.03
C ALA A 8 -20.18 -54.69 -26.71
N ALA A 9 -20.31 -53.70 -27.60
CA ALA A 9 -21.32 -53.36 -28.62
C ALA A 9 -22.69 -52.96 -28.05
N GLY A 10 -23.15 -51.74 -28.40
CA GLY A 10 -24.55 -51.31 -28.33
C GLY A 10 -24.73 -49.86 -27.85
N THR A 11 -24.70 -48.86 -28.74
CA THR A 11 -25.82 -48.26 -29.51
C THR A 11 -26.74 -47.30 -28.74
N SER A 12 -26.65 -46.02 -29.14
CA SER A 12 -27.74 -45.15 -29.63
C SER A 12 -28.99 -44.90 -28.76
N ALA A 13 -29.25 -43.61 -28.49
CA ALA A 13 -30.55 -42.93 -28.68
C ALA A 13 -30.42 -41.46 -28.22
N THR A 14 -30.33 -40.48 -29.11
CA THR A 14 -31.46 -39.69 -29.66
C THR A 14 -32.36 -39.07 -28.61
N GLY A 15 -32.52 -37.75 -28.67
CA GLY A 15 -33.83 -37.15 -28.40
C GLY A 15 -33.82 -35.82 -27.67
N ALA A 16 -34.25 -34.81 -28.42
CA ALA A 16 -35.10 -33.71 -27.97
C ALA A 16 -34.46 -32.58 -27.15
N ALA A 17 -34.24 -31.50 -27.89
CA ALA A 17 -34.45 -30.14 -27.46
C ALA A 17 -35.76 -29.98 -26.65
N SER A 18 -35.73 -29.12 -25.65
CA SER A 18 -36.71 -28.04 -25.55
C SER A 18 -36.26 -27.04 -24.50
N GLN A 19 -36.32 -25.77 -24.92
CA GLN A 19 -36.30 -24.60 -24.08
C GLN A 19 -37.26 -24.74 -22.88
N GLY A 20 -36.95 -24.05 -21.80
CA GLY A 20 -37.99 -23.43 -21.00
C GLY A 20 -37.88 -23.59 -19.49
N LEU A 21 -37.96 -22.42 -18.87
CA LEU A 21 -38.50 -22.13 -17.56
C LEU A 21 -37.59 -22.14 -16.33
N LEU A 22 -37.62 -20.94 -15.75
CA LEU A 22 -37.14 -20.48 -14.48
C LEU A 22 -37.64 -21.31 -13.29
N ALA A 23 -36.86 -21.20 -12.22
CA ALA A 23 -37.26 -21.14 -10.82
C ALA A 23 -37.01 -22.36 -9.92
N SER A 24 -36.57 -21.99 -8.72
CA SER A 24 -36.71 -22.68 -7.43
C SER A 24 -35.71 -23.80 -7.07
N THR A 25 -34.73 -23.38 -6.24
CA THR A 25 -34.37 -24.00 -4.96
C THR A 25 -34.53 -25.52 -4.81
N THR A 26 -33.43 -26.23 -4.59
CA THR A 26 -33.24 -27.07 -3.39
C THR A 26 -31.81 -27.57 -3.32
N ALA A 27 -31.15 -27.27 -2.19
CA ALA A 27 -29.84 -27.79 -1.83
C ALA A 27 -29.92 -29.28 -1.51
N LYS A 28 -28.97 -30.07 -1.99
CA LYS A 28 -28.66 -31.40 -1.45
C LYS A 28 -27.28 -31.33 -0.79
N VAL A 29 -27.28 -31.29 0.53
CA VAL A 29 -26.08 -31.49 1.35
C VAL A 29 -25.95 -33.00 1.58
N ALA A 30 -24.82 -33.57 1.16
CA ALA A 30 -24.46 -34.95 1.46
C ALA A 30 -23.94 -35.02 2.91
N LEU A 31 -24.58 -35.87 3.72
CA LEU A 31 -24.17 -36.25 5.08
C LEU A 31 -23.04 -37.29 4.99
N GLY A 32 -21.86 -36.96 5.51
CA GLY A 32 -20.80 -37.92 5.80
C GLY A 32 -20.87 -38.36 7.27
N VAL A 33 -20.99 -39.67 7.49
CA VAL A 33 -21.02 -40.35 8.80
C VAL A 33 -19.64 -40.96 9.07
N ALA A 34 -19.13 -40.83 10.30
CA ALA A 34 -18.23 -41.76 11.04
C ALA A 34 -17.70 -41.04 12.30
N ALA A 35 -17.50 -41.61 13.48
CA ALA A 35 -17.70 -42.96 14.00
C ALA A 35 -17.86 -42.88 15.53
N THR A 36 -18.54 -43.87 16.10
CA THR A 36 -18.78 -44.11 17.52
C THR A 36 -17.58 -44.74 18.21
N VAL A 37 -17.30 -44.33 19.45
CA VAL A 37 -16.56 -45.12 20.44
C VAL A 37 -17.39 -45.20 21.71
N LEU A 38 -17.69 -46.43 22.13
CA LEU A 38 -18.48 -46.83 23.28
C LEU A 38 -17.53 -47.31 24.39
N VAL A 39 -17.55 -46.70 25.57
CA VAL A 39 -17.14 -47.38 26.82
C VAL A 39 -17.95 -46.84 28.02
N ALA A 40 -18.77 -47.75 28.56
CA ALA A 40 -19.18 -48.03 29.95
C ALA A 40 -19.64 -46.91 30.92
N GLY A 41 -20.89 -47.09 31.40
CA GLY A 41 -21.22 -46.98 32.83
C GLY A 41 -21.93 -45.69 33.29
N GLY A 42 -23.20 -45.83 33.70
CA GLY A 42 -23.86 -44.88 34.60
C GLY A 42 -25.08 -44.15 34.01
N ALA A 43 -26.25 -44.44 34.57
CA ALA A 43 -27.52 -43.80 34.24
C ALA A 43 -27.46 -42.27 34.39
N THR A 44 -27.66 -41.54 33.29
CA THR A 44 -28.00 -40.11 33.32
C THR A 44 -28.92 -39.78 32.16
N GLY A 45 -29.95 -38.97 32.44
CA GLY A 45 -31.09 -38.73 31.55
C GLY A 45 -30.71 -38.17 30.18
N VAL A 46 -31.50 -38.53 29.18
CA VAL A 46 -31.42 -37.98 27.83
C VAL A 46 -31.81 -36.50 27.87
N ARG A 47 -30.83 -35.63 28.06
CA ARG A 47 -30.97 -34.22 27.70
C ARG A 47 -30.76 -34.13 26.20
N HIS A 48 -31.84 -33.86 25.46
CA HIS A 48 -31.72 -33.34 24.11
C HIS A 48 -30.98 -32.00 24.17
N PHE A 49 -29.67 -32.04 23.94
CA PHE A 49 -28.94 -30.85 23.50
C PHE A 49 -29.32 -30.62 22.04
N THR A 50 -30.38 -29.85 21.82
CA THR A 50 -30.53 -29.15 20.55
C THR A 50 -29.34 -28.20 20.44
N ALA A 51 -28.31 -28.60 19.70
CA ALA A 51 -27.26 -27.69 19.29
C ALA A 51 -27.94 -26.52 18.59
N SER A 52 -27.92 -25.32 19.20
CA SER A 52 -28.28 -24.11 18.50
C SER A 52 -27.47 -24.07 17.20
N PRO A 53 -28.09 -23.78 16.05
CA PRO A 53 -27.34 -23.67 14.81
C PRO A 53 -26.25 -22.63 15.03
N ALA A 54 -24.99 -23.08 14.94
CA ALA A 54 -23.85 -22.19 14.97
C ALA A 54 -24.09 -21.13 13.90
N LYS A 55 -24.14 -19.85 14.31
CA LYS A 55 -24.26 -18.70 13.40
C LYS A 55 -23.29 -18.93 12.23
N PRO A 56 -23.75 -18.89 10.96
CA PRO A 56 -22.84 -19.00 9.84
C PRO A 56 -21.77 -17.92 9.99
N ARG A 57 -20.51 -18.36 10.10
CA ARG A 57 -19.34 -17.49 10.15
C ARG A 57 -19.45 -16.54 8.94
N PRO A 58 -19.38 -15.21 9.12
CA PRO A 58 -19.51 -14.29 8.01
C PRO A 58 -18.48 -14.66 6.95
N ARG A 59 -18.95 -15.02 5.76
CA ARG A 59 -18.09 -15.19 4.59
C ARG A 59 -17.35 -13.87 4.42
N PRO A 60 -16.01 -13.85 4.28
CA PRO A 60 -15.30 -12.62 4.00
C PRO A 60 -15.89 -12.01 2.73
N THR A 61 -16.57 -10.88 2.90
CA THR A 61 -17.09 -10.09 1.78
C THR A 61 -15.91 -9.75 0.89
N PRO A 62 -16.01 -9.88 -0.45
CA PRO A 62 -14.97 -9.39 -1.34
C PRO A 62 -14.69 -7.94 -0.98
N SER A 63 -13.48 -7.65 -0.52
CA SER A 63 -13.04 -6.28 -0.26
C SER A 63 -13.28 -5.50 -1.53
N ALA A 64 -14.20 -4.54 -1.49
CA ALA A 64 -14.49 -3.68 -2.64
C ALA A 64 -13.17 -3.12 -3.16
N ALA A 65 -12.97 -3.20 -4.48
CA ALA A 65 -11.80 -2.58 -5.11
C ALA A 65 -11.77 -1.09 -4.71
N PRO A 66 -10.58 -0.51 -4.46
CA PRO A 66 -10.49 0.89 -4.07
C PRO A 66 -11.07 1.74 -5.20
N THR A 67 -12.12 2.49 -4.89
CA THR A 67 -12.78 3.38 -5.85
C THR A 67 -11.80 4.50 -6.22
N VAL A 68 -11.52 4.64 -7.52
CA VAL A 68 -10.72 5.76 -8.01
C VAL A 68 -11.55 7.05 -7.85
N GLN A 69 -11.00 8.00 -7.11
CA GLN A 69 -11.60 9.30 -6.84
C GLN A 69 -10.84 10.42 -7.54
N LEU A 70 -11.55 11.50 -7.88
CA LEU A 70 -10.98 12.68 -8.50
C LEU A 70 -10.86 13.81 -7.47
N VAL A 71 -9.64 14.12 -7.03
CA VAL A 71 -9.37 15.05 -5.92
C VAL A 71 -8.80 16.36 -6.45
N ALA A 72 -9.32 17.50 -5.98
CA ALA A 72 -8.73 18.80 -6.28
C ALA A 72 -7.37 18.96 -5.59
N ALA A 73 -6.36 19.40 -6.33
CA ALA A 73 -5.04 19.71 -5.78
C ALA A 73 -4.92 21.19 -5.44
N ARG A 74 -4.10 21.53 -4.44
CA ARG A 74 -3.73 22.91 -4.11
C ARG A 74 -2.40 23.24 -4.78
N GLN A 75 -2.31 24.39 -5.45
CA GLN A 75 -1.05 24.84 -6.05
C GLN A 75 -0.09 25.30 -4.95
N CYS A 76 1.14 24.79 -4.99
CA CYS A 76 2.22 25.22 -4.11
C CYS A 76 3.17 26.15 -4.84
N LYS A 77 3.81 27.04 -4.07
CA LYS A 77 4.88 27.90 -4.60
C LYS A 77 6.08 27.03 -4.95
N VAL A 78 6.67 27.23 -6.13
CA VAL A 78 7.93 26.58 -6.51
C VAL A 78 8.95 27.63 -6.90
N THR A 79 10.14 27.49 -6.36
CA THR A 79 11.26 28.40 -6.62
C THR A 79 12.35 27.68 -7.40
N GLY A 80 12.81 28.30 -8.47
CA GLY A 80 13.88 27.81 -9.33
C GLY A 80 15.25 27.83 -8.64
N PRO A 81 16.28 27.25 -9.28
CA PRO A 81 17.63 27.21 -8.74
C PRO A 81 18.24 28.61 -8.56
N LEU A 82 17.75 29.61 -9.28
CA LEU A 82 18.20 31.00 -9.22
C LEU A 82 17.27 31.90 -8.38
N GLY A 83 16.29 31.32 -7.67
CA GLY A 83 15.35 32.08 -6.84
C GLY A 83 14.11 32.60 -7.57
N ASP A 84 14.00 32.34 -8.87
CA ASP A 84 12.88 32.73 -9.72
C ASP A 84 11.59 31.93 -9.40
N ASP A 85 10.42 32.54 -9.62
CA ASP A 85 9.14 31.86 -9.42
C ASP A 85 8.82 30.92 -10.58
N GLN A 86 8.90 29.62 -10.30
CA GLN A 86 8.61 28.52 -11.22
C GLN A 86 7.25 27.87 -10.90
N THR A 87 6.40 28.55 -10.13
CA THR A 87 5.07 28.05 -9.80
C THR A 87 4.25 27.83 -11.07
N PRO A 88 3.76 26.60 -11.33
CA PRO A 88 2.91 26.33 -12.48
C PRO A 88 1.70 27.27 -12.54
N ARG A 89 1.56 27.94 -13.68
CA ARG A 89 0.40 28.81 -13.96
C ARG A 89 -0.85 27.97 -14.27
N GLY A 90 -2.03 28.51 -13.94
CA GLY A 90 -3.33 27.89 -14.19
C GLY A 90 -3.89 27.10 -13.01
N ALA A 91 -5.18 26.76 -13.09
CA ALA A 91 -5.85 26.02 -12.03
C ALA A 91 -5.22 24.63 -11.85
N PRO A 92 -4.90 24.21 -10.61
CA PRO A 92 -4.33 22.90 -10.36
C PRO A 92 -5.31 21.82 -10.82
N ALA A 93 -4.84 20.94 -11.70
CA ALA A 93 -5.64 19.84 -12.22
C ALA A 93 -6.13 18.93 -11.08
N LYS A 94 -7.33 18.40 -11.23
CA LYS A 94 -7.80 17.34 -10.35
C LYS A 94 -6.99 16.07 -10.60
N VAL A 95 -6.65 15.36 -9.54
CA VAL A 95 -5.83 14.14 -9.57
C VAL A 95 -6.73 12.93 -9.36
N ARG A 96 -6.62 11.95 -10.25
CA ARG A 96 -7.22 10.63 -10.04
C ARG A 96 -6.35 9.83 -9.08
N THR A 97 -6.95 9.25 -8.05
CA THR A 97 -6.24 8.40 -7.10
C THR A 97 -7.15 7.32 -6.52
N ALA A 98 -6.59 6.15 -6.26
CA ALA A 98 -7.25 5.07 -5.53
C ALA A 98 -7.04 5.20 -4.00
N VAL A 99 -6.15 6.09 -3.57
CA VAL A 99 -5.89 6.36 -2.15
C VAL A 99 -7.02 7.19 -1.56
N ARG A 100 -7.68 6.62 -0.54
CA ARG A 100 -8.64 7.35 0.29
C ARG A 100 -7.89 8.37 1.13
N LEU A 101 -8.28 9.64 1.02
CA LEU A 101 -7.72 10.71 1.83
C LEU A 101 -8.44 10.77 3.18
N PRO A 102 -7.72 10.75 4.30
CA PRO A 102 -8.32 10.91 5.62
C PRO A 102 -8.75 12.37 5.85
N ALA A 103 -9.54 12.58 6.90
CA ALA A 103 -9.85 13.93 7.37
C ALA A 103 -8.56 14.69 7.67
N GLY A 104 -8.51 15.97 7.28
CA GLY A 104 -7.32 16.80 7.48
C GLY A 104 -6.16 16.50 6.53
N ALA A 105 -6.35 15.72 5.45
CA ALA A 105 -5.39 15.59 4.36
C ALA A 105 -5.82 16.39 3.11
N ALA A 106 -4.85 16.83 2.32
CA ALA A 106 -5.05 17.47 1.03
C ALA A 106 -3.96 17.05 0.03
N VAL A 107 -4.28 17.12 -1.27
CA VAL A 107 -3.31 16.93 -2.35
C VAL A 107 -2.70 18.29 -2.71
N TYR A 108 -1.39 18.34 -2.84
CA TYR A 108 -0.61 19.51 -3.18
C TYR A 108 0.12 19.28 -4.49
N ARG A 109 0.11 20.27 -5.38
CA ARG A 109 0.79 20.28 -6.67
C ARG A 109 2.00 21.19 -6.60
N PHE A 110 3.17 20.65 -6.93
CA PHE A 110 4.40 21.43 -7.03
C PHE A 110 4.74 21.70 -8.48
N ASP A 111 4.60 20.71 -9.36
CA ASP A 111 4.88 20.85 -10.79
C ASP A 111 3.86 20.07 -11.64
N LYS A 112 4.00 20.06 -12.96
CA LYS A 112 3.26 19.20 -13.88
C LYS A 112 3.54 17.74 -13.52
N GLY A 113 2.53 17.05 -12.99
CA GLY A 113 2.64 15.64 -12.64
C GLY A 113 3.26 15.36 -11.26
N VAL A 114 3.76 16.39 -10.55
CA VAL A 114 4.32 16.25 -9.21
C VAL A 114 3.28 16.64 -8.18
N TYR A 115 2.73 15.62 -7.52
CA TYR A 115 1.71 15.74 -6.51
C TYR A 115 2.16 15.03 -5.24
N VAL A 116 1.85 15.62 -4.09
CA VAL A 116 2.14 15.06 -2.77
C VAL A 116 0.93 15.25 -1.87
N VAL A 117 0.59 14.23 -1.09
CA VAL A 117 -0.44 14.33 -0.06
C VAL A 117 0.20 14.78 1.24
N GLY A 118 -0.45 15.71 1.94
CA GLY A 118 0.00 16.19 3.24
C GLY A 118 -1.14 16.78 4.06
N PRO A 119 -0.85 17.35 5.24
CA PRO A 119 -1.87 17.95 6.11
C PRO A 119 -2.57 19.12 5.41
N ALA A 120 -3.89 19.16 5.47
CA ALA A 120 -4.72 20.22 4.90
C ALA A 120 -4.46 21.58 5.59
N GLY A 121 -4.71 22.67 4.85
CA GLY A 121 -4.56 24.02 5.38
C GLY A 121 -3.12 24.48 5.66
N ARG A 122 -2.11 23.62 5.46
CA ARG A 122 -0.70 23.99 5.64
C ARG A 122 -0.15 24.76 4.46
N THR A 123 0.88 25.55 4.73
CA THR A 123 1.75 26.15 3.71
C THR A 123 2.53 25.06 2.99
N CYS A 124 2.85 25.30 1.73
CA CYS A 124 3.67 24.38 0.96
C CYS A 124 4.58 25.13 -0.01
N SER A 125 5.78 24.59 -0.18
CA SER A 125 6.82 25.15 -1.05
C SER A 125 7.65 24.04 -1.69
N GLY A 126 8.03 24.22 -2.95
CA GLY A 126 8.99 23.38 -3.63
C GLY A 126 10.21 24.18 -4.06
N SER A 127 11.32 23.48 -4.22
CA SER A 127 12.50 23.98 -4.93
C SER A 127 12.76 23.06 -6.10
N SER A 128 13.11 23.63 -7.25
CA SER A 128 13.69 22.91 -8.37
C SER A 128 15.19 23.22 -8.47
N GLY A 129 15.95 22.24 -8.95
CA GLY A 129 17.42 22.32 -9.02
C GLY A 129 18.06 20.96 -8.77
N ASN A 130 19.17 20.65 -9.44
CA ASN A 130 19.76 19.30 -9.36
C ASN A 130 20.15 18.91 -7.92
N SER A 131 20.69 19.82 -7.12
CA SER A 131 21.22 19.50 -5.79
C SER A 131 20.29 19.89 -4.63
N SER A 132 19.14 20.52 -4.91
CA SER A 132 18.22 21.06 -3.90
C SER A 132 16.75 20.78 -4.20
N ALA A 133 16.45 20.01 -5.25
CA ALA A 133 15.08 19.68 -5.62
C ALA A 133 14.36 18.95 -4.48
N GLY A 134 13.25 19.52 -4.05
CA GLY A 134 12.46 18.97 -2.98
C GLY A 134 11.14 19.71 -2.82
N THR A 135 10.23 19.09 -2.10
CA THR A 135 8.93 19.69 -1.78
C THR A 135 8.70 19.58 -0.30
N THR A 136 8.00 20.54 0.27
CA THR A 136 7.69 20.59 1.70
C THR A 136 6.26 21.09 1.90
N ILE A 137 5.50 20.39 2.74
CA ILE A 137 4.14 20.74 3.17
C ILE A 137 4.14 20.80 4.69
N GLY A 138 3.86 21.98 5.25
CA GLY A 138 4.05 22.27 6.66
C GLY A 138 5.53 22.42 7.02
N ARG A 139 5.84 23.24 8.03
CA ARG A 139 7.20 23.41 8.53
C ARG A 139 7.20 23.71 10.02
N GLY A 140 8.25 23.27 10.70
CA GLY A 140 8.51 23.54 12.11
C GLY A 140 7.86 22.53 13.06
N ALA A 141 8.31 22.58 14.32
CA ALA A 141 7.91 21.63 15.35
C ALA A 141 6.40 21.63 15.63
N ALA A 142 5.73 22.80 15.60
CA ALA A 142 4.31 22.87 15.91
C ALA A 142 3.41 22.20 14.85
N ALA A 143 3.83 22.21 13.58
CA ALA A 143 3.01 21.73 12.47
C ALA A 143 3.40 20.32 11.99
N GLY A 144 4.66 19.93 12.18
CA GLY A 144 5.25 18.83 11.42
C GLY A 144 5.36 19.15 9.92
N SER A 145 5.87 18.18 9.17
CA SER A 145 6.07 18.33 7.73
C SER A 145 5.93 17.01 6.97
N VAL A 146 5.48 17.12 5.72
CA VAL A 146 5.65 16.11 4.69
C VAL A 146 6.58 16.69 3.64
N PHE A 147 7.68 16.02 3.33
CA PHE A 147 8.63 16.51 2.35
C PHE A 147 9.17 15.41 1.45
N THR A 148 9.53 15.79 0.24
CA THR A 148 10.17 14.90 -0.73
C THR A 148 11.54 15.44 -1.09
N TYR A 149 12.48 14.55 -1.35
CA TYR A 149 13.76 14.90 -1.93
C TYR A 149 13.95 14.16 -3.25
N ALA A 150 14.41 14.87 -4.27
CA ALA A 150 14.95 14.23 -5.45
C ALA A 150 16.22 13.44 -5.06
N PRO A 151 16.56 12.36 -5.78
CA PRO A 151 17.73 11.54 -5.46
C PRO A 151 19.02 12.35 -5.31
N PHE A 152 19.21 13.34 -6.17
CA PHE A 152 20.39 14.21 -6.19
C PHE A 152 20.45 15.25 -5.06
N SER A 153 19.32 15.50 -4.38
CA SER A 153 19.23 16.48 -3.29
C SER A 153 19.68 15.93 -1.94
N ILE A 154 19.74 14.61 -1.80
CA ILE A 154 20.30 13.92 -0.62
C ILE A 154 21.82 13.72 -0.79
N GLY A 155 22.37 14.12 -1.95
CA GLY A 155 23.73 13.85 -2.39
C GLY A 155 23.73 13.08 -3.70
N SER A 156 24.80 12.35 -4.02
CA SER A 156 24.79 11.51 -5.23
C SER A 156 23.74 10.40 -5.13
N PHE A 157 23.28 9.87 -6.27
CA PHE A 157 22.43 8.67 -6.31
C PHE A 157 22.97 7.53 -5.45
N ASN A 158 24.29 7.44 -5.32
CA ASN A 158 24.96 6.45 -4.52
C ASN A 158 24.59 6.58 -3.04
N ILE A 159 24.54 7.79 -2.50
CA ILE A 159 24.17 8.05 -1.10
C ILE A 159 22.73 7.63 -0.85
N SER A 160 21.78 7.99 -1.73
CA SER A 160 20.38 7.58 -1.61
C SER A 160 20.21 6.05 -1.69
N THR A 161 20.93 5.41 -2.61
CA THR A 161 20.93 3.94 -2.76
C THR A 161 21.47 3.27 -1.51
N CYS A 162 22.59 3.74 -0.98
CA CYS A 162 23.17 3.23 0.26
C CYS A 162 22.27 3.47 1.47
N GLN A 163 21.71 4.68 1.60
CA GLN A 163 20.85 5.05 2.72
C GLN A 163 19.58 4.20 2.76
N TYR A 164 18.95 3.95 1.63
CA TYR A 164 17.63 3.32 1.58
C TYR A 164 17.66 1.83 1.20
N PHE A 165 18.67 1.39 0.45
CA PHE A 165 18.80 0.04 -0.09
C PHE A 165 20.23 -0.53 0.07
N PRO A 166 20.81 -0.54 1.28
CA PRO A 166 22.22 -0.92 1.49
C PRO A 166 22.54 -2.38 1.06
N ASP A 167 21.53 -3.24 1.05
CA ASP A 167 21.64 -4.66 0.73
C ASP A 167 21.39 -4.96 -0.76
N SER A 168 21.18 -3.94 -1.59
CA SER A 168 20.90 -4.13 -3.02
C SER A 168 22.18 -4.42 -3.83
N PRO A 169 22.08 -5.10 -4.99
CA PRO A 169 23.22 -5.26 -5.90
C PRO A 169 23.87 -3.94 -6.31
N GLU A 170 23.07 -2.89 -6.45
CA GLU A 170 23.52 -1.53 -6.76
C GLU A 170 24.37 -0.96 -5.61
N ALA A 171 23.92 -1.10 -4.35
CA ALA A 171 24.71 -0.74 -3.18
C ALA A 171 25.98 -1.59 -3.01
N ALA A 172 25.93 -2.89 -3.37
CA ALA A 172 27.11 -3.75 -3.37
C ALA A 172 28.16 -3.30 -4.38
N LYS A 173 27.74 -2.77 -5.55
CA LYS A 173 28.66 -2.14 -6.51
C LYS A 173 29.29 -0.89 -5.93
N ILE A 174 28.50 0.00 -5.34
CA ILE A 174 28.98 1.24 -4.72
C ILE A 174 30.00 0.94 -3.60
N ARG A 175 29.74 -0.06 -2.76
CA ARG A 175 30.65 -0.49 -1.69
C ARG A 175 32.05 -0.89 -2.16
N ARG A 176 32.19 -1.34 -3.40
CA ARG A 176 33.50 -1.68 -3.97
C ARG A 176 34.31 -0.44 -4.39
N GLU A 177 33.64 0.68 -4.61
CA GLU A 177 34.22 1.90 -5.19
C GLU A 177 34.25 3.07 -4.19
N ALA A 178 33.38 3.08 -3.19
CA ALA A 178 33.20 4.17 -2.23
C ALA A 178 32.57 3.71 -0.90
N GLN A 179 32.53 4.62 0.09
CA GLN A 179 31.78 4.40 1.32
C GLN A 179 30.26 4.36 1.05
N CYS A 180 29.60 3.38 1.64
CA CYS A 180 28.17 3.14 1.50
C CYS A 180 27.60 2.82 2.89
N THR A 181 27.09 3.84 3.56
CA THR A 181 26.55 3.73 4.91
C THR A 181 25.07 4.05 4.92
N SER A 182 24.40 3.68 6.01
CA SER A 182 23.03 4.09 6.22
C SER A 182 22.70 4.24 7.69
N ASP A 183 22.19 5.41 8.04
CA ASP A 183 21.73 5.73 9.39
C ASP A 183 20.29 5.27 9.67
N LEU A 184 19.61 4.74 8.65
CA LEU A 184 18.21 4.33 8.76
C LEU A 184 18.09 2.97 9.44
N ARG A 185 17.92 2.95 10.77
CA ARG A 185 17.97 1.69 11.55
C ARG A 185 16.93 0.63 11.18
N VAL A 186 15.73 1.05 10.79
CA VAL A 186 14.64 0.13 10.45
C VAL A 186 14.19 0.39 9.02
N ARG A 187 14.26 -0.64 8.18
CA ARG A 187 13.84 -0.63 6.78
C ARG A 187 12.92 -1.82 6.56
N ARG A 188 11.77 -1.58 5.93
CA ARG A 188 10.80 -2.61 5.58
C ARG A 188 10.56 -2.53 4.07
N PRO A 189 11.10 -3.48 3.28
CA PRO A 189 10.78 -3.55 1.86
C PRO A 189 9.28 -3.62 1.65
N LEU A 190 8.77 -2.91 0.64
CA LEU A 190 7.36 -3.00 0.26
C LEU A 190 7.17 -4.13 -0.73
N ASP A 191 6.20 -5.01 -0.46
CA ASP A 191 5.79 -6.03 -1.42
C ASP A 191 4.80 -5.43 -2.44
N LEU A 192 5.35 -4.99 -3.57
CA LEU A 192 4.58 -4.41 -4.67
C LEU A 192 4.10 -5.47 -5.69
N GLY A 193 4.49 -6.74 -5.54
CA GLY A 193 4.26 -7.78 -6.55
C GLY A 193 5.17 -7.67 -7.79
N ARG A 194 4.64 -8.09 -8.96
CA ARG A 194 5.27 -8.13 -10.32
C ARG A 194 6.26 -6.98 -10.58
N PRO A 195 7.27 -7.13 -11.48
CA PRO A 195 8.42 -6.23 -11.57
C PRO A 195 8.02 -4.76 -11.42
N SER A 196 8.25 -4.26 -10.21
CA SER A 196 7.90 -2.93 -9.73
C SER A 196 9.19 -2.27 -9.23
N PRO A 197 9.24 -0.93 -9.17
CA PRO A 197 10.38 -0.25 -8.58
C PRO A 197 10.61 -0.77 -7.16
N LYS A 198 11.86 -1.04 -6.78
CA LYS A 198 12.16 -1.43 -5.40
C LYS A 198 11.85 -0.24 -4.49
N MET A 199 10.99 -0.47 -3.51
CA MET A 199 10.58 0.54 -2.53
C MET A 199 10.69 -0.02 -1.13
N MET A 200 10.92 0.86 -0.16
CA MET A 200 10.93 0.50 1.24
C MET A 200 10.32 1.61 2.09
N VAL A 201 9.80 1.23 3.25
CA VAL A 201 9.44 2.17 4.31
C VAL A 201 10.45 2.10 5.43
N GLY A 202 11.02 3.24 5.76
CA GLY A 202 11.95 3.43 6.86
C GLY A 202 11.28 4.09 8.05
N LEU A 203 11.75 3.76 9.26
CA LEU A 203 11.30 4.42 10.49
C LEU A 203 12.34 5.42 10.98
N ASN A 204 11.87 6.54 11.49
CA ASN A 204 12.70 7.58 12.11
C ASN A 204 13.85 8.05 11.18
N PRO A 205 13.54 8.50 9.95
CA PRO A 205 14.56 8.97 9.04
C PRO A 205 15.36 10.13 9.66
N PRO A 206 16.70 10.15 9.50
CA PRO A 206 17.49 11.32 9.81
C PRO A 206 17.04 12.48 8.91
N THR A 207 16.87 13.66 9.49
CA THR A 207 16.54 14.89 8.76
C THR A 207 16.89 16.07 9.64
N THR A 208 17.20 17.18 8.97
CA THR A 208 17.48 18.50 9.55
C THR A 208 16.21 19.23 9.98
N GLU A 209 15.02 18.77 9.57
CA GLU A 209 13.75 19.41 9.93
C GLU A 209 13.41 19.19 11.42
N ALA A 210 12.93 20.26 12.05
CA ALA A 210 12.57 20.27 13.47
C ALA A 210 11.57 19.16 13.80
N LYS A 211 11.81 18.44 14.90
CA LYS A 211 10.90 17.39 15.37
C LYS A 211 9.65 18.03 15.99
N PRO A 212 8.44 17.52 15.69
CA PRO A 212 7.27 17.90 16.44
C PRO A 212 7.37 17.52 17.90
N ALA A 213 6.57 18.19 18.74
CA ALA A 213 6.39 17.77 20.12
C ALA A 213 5.82 16.33 20.14
N SER A 214 6.35 15.48 21.02
CA SER A 214 5.78 14.16 21.24
C SER A 214 4.34 14.28 21.79
N PRO A 215 3.43 13.37 21.38
CA PRO A 215 3.68 12.22 20.53
C PRO A 215 3.64 12.53 19.03
N TYR A 216 4.56 11.93 18.25
CA TYR A 216 4.65 12.13 16.80
C TYR A 216 5.03 10.84 16.05
N VAL A 217 4.76 10.82 14.75
CA VAL A 217 5.17 9.75 13.82
C VAL A 217 6.25 10.26 12.88
N ALA A 218 7.19 9.40 12.49
CA ALA A 218 8.25 9.74 11.56
C ALA A 218 8.61 8.54 10.68
N VAL A 219 8.26 8.62 9.40
CA VAL A 219 8.47 7.56 8.41
C VAL A 219 9.01 8.13 7.11
N VAL A 220 9.74 7.32 6.35
CA VAL A 220 10.21 7.64 5.00
C VAL A 220 9.82 6.54 4.03
N LEU A 221 9.33 6.89 2.85
CA LEU A 221 9.29 6.03 1.67
C LEU A 221 10.55 6.31 0.86
N GLY A 222 11.42 5.31 0.68
CA GLY A 222 12.51 5.37 -0.29
C GLY A 222 12.12 4.62 -1.55
N VAL A 223 12.45 5.20 -2.71
CA VAL A 223 12.27 4.57 -4.03
C VAL A 223 13.64 4.45 -4.68
N LEU A 224 14.03 3.22 -5.04
CA LEU A 224 15.30 3.00 -5.70
C LEU A 224 15.32 3.78 -7.02
N ASN A 225 16.32 4.65 -7.18
CA ASN A 225 16.45 5.60 -8.29
C ASN A 225 15.32 6.65 -8.43
N GLY A 226 14.39 6.74 -7.47
CA GLY A 226 13.18 7.59 -7.56
C GLY A 226 13.04 8.67 -6.48
N GLY A 227 13.98 8.75 -5.54
CA GLY A 227 14.00 9.76 -4.48
C GLY A 227 13.38 9.25 -3.18
N SER A 228 12.95 10.17 -2.31
CA SER A 228 12.29 9.82 -1.06
C SER A 228 11.15 10.76 -0.70
N LEU A 229 10.20 10.25 0.08
CA LEU A 229 9.11 11.00 0.70
C LEU A 229 9.14 10.72 2.19
N THR A 230 9.41 11.75 3.00
CA THR A 230 9.37 11.66 4.45
C THR A 230 8.10 12.31 4.97
N CYS A 231 7.44 11.65 5.91
CA CYS A 231 6.35 12.21 6.68
C CYS A 231 6.71 12.25 8.16
N ARG A 232 6.62 13.44 8.75
CA ARG A 232 6.82 13.66 10.18
C ARG A 232 5.71 14.58 10.71
N LEU A 233 4.70 13.99 11.30
CA LEU A 233 3.52 14.71 11.80
C LEU A 233 3.22 14.30 13.23
N LEU A 234 2.39 15.10 13.92
CA LEU A 234 1.85 14.73 15.23
C LEU A 234 1.11 13.39 15.13
N ALA A 235 1.10 12.60 16.21
CA ALA A 235 0.52 11.27 16.19
C ALA A 235 -0.98 11.27 15.83
N ALA A 236 -1.70 12.35 16.16
CA ALA A 236 -3.10 12.55 15.75
C ALA A 236 -3.30 12.66 14.23
N GLN A 237 -2.22 12.86 13.47
CA GLN A 237 -2.20 12.96 12.01
C GLN A 237 -1.50 11.76 11.36
N ALA A 238 -1.34 10.64 12.07
CA ALA A 238 -0.71 9.43 11.55
C ALA A 238 -1.34 8.95 10.23
N ASP A 239 -2.67 9.02 10.11
CA ASP A 239 -3.37 8.62 8.89
C ASP A 239 -2.97 9.48 7.67
N VAL A 240 -2.62 10.75 7.89
CA VAL A 240 -2.10 11.63 6.83
C VAL A 240 -0.76 11.11 6.33
N CYS A 241 0.11 10.61 7.21
CA CYS A 241 1.36 9.96 6.80
C CYS A 241 1.09 8.67 6.00
N THR A 242 0.17 7.83 6.46
CA THR A 242 -0.21 6.62 5.73
C THR A 242 -0.70 6.95 4.32
N ALA A 243 -1.59 7.94 4.20
CA ALA A 243 -2.09 8.40 2.91
C ALA A 243 -0.99 9.02 2.03
N ALA A 244 -0.08 9.81 2.62
CA ALA A 244 1.05 10.42 1.91
C ALA A 244 1.99 9.39 1.29
N LEU A 245 2.41 8.38 2.07
CA LEU A 245 3.31 7.34 1.59
C LEU A 245 2.60 6.43 0.57
N THR A 246 1.34 6.06 0.82
CA THR A 246 0.57 5.21 -0.11
C THR A 246 0.35 5.91 -1.45
N PHE A 247 0.03 7.21 -1.41
CA PHE A 247 -0.08 8.04 -2.61
C PHE A 247 1.27 8.15 -3.33
N GLY A 248 2.38 8.28 -2.60
CA GLY A 248 3.73 8.22 -3.16
C GLY A 248 4.00 6.93 -3.94
N VAL A 249 3.59 5.78 -3.42
CA VAL A 249 3.68 4.49 -4.13
C VAL A 249 2.82 4.49 -5.40
N GLU A 250 1.58 4.97 -5.32
CA GLU A 250 0.69 5.08 -6.49
C GLU A 250 1.31 5.94 -7.59
N ARG A 251 1.92 7.07 -7.23
CA ARG A 251 2.61 7.96 -8.19
C ARG A 251 3.85 7.31 -8.80
N ALA A 252 4.68 6.64 -7.98
CA ALA A 252 5.89 5.98 -8.45
C ALA A 252 5.61 4.73 -9.31
N THR A 253 4.39 4.16 -9.21
CA THR A 253 3.93 3.02 -10.02
C THR A 253 2.97 3.41 -11.14
N ALA A 254 2.74 4.70 -11.40
CA ALA A 254 1.73 5.15 -12.37
C ALA A 254 1.92 4.59 -13.80
N GLY A 255 3.15 4.30 -14.22
CA GLY A 255 3.43 3.68 -15.53
C GLY A 255 3.10 2.18 -15.60
N LYS A 256 3.03 1.50 -14.44
CA LYS A 256 2.61 0.10 -14.30
C LYS A 256 1.79 -0.03 -13.00
N PRO A 257 0.51 0.38 -13.02
CA PRO A 257 -0.28 0.49 -11.81
C PRO A 257 -0.39 -0.84 -11.07
N LEU A 258 -0.37 -0.77 -9.74
CA LEU A 258 -0.56 -1.92 -8.88
C LEU A 258 -2.01 -2.43 -8.97
N THR A 259 -2.18 -3.74 -8.75
CA THR A 259 -3.52 -4.31 -8.61
C THR A 259 -4.19 -3.78 -7.32
N PRO A 260 -5.53 -3.72 -7.27
CA PRO A 260 -6.27 -3.39 -6.04
C PRO A 260 -5.79 -4.12 -4.79
N ALA A 261 -5.51 -5.42 -4.89
CA ALA A 261 -5.04 -6.23 -3.78
C ALA A 261 -3.63 -5.84 -3.33
N ALA A 262 -2.73 -5.55 -4.29
CA ALA A 262 -1.39 -5.06 -3.99
C ALA A 262 -1.43 -3.67 -3.33
N VAL A 263 -2.27 -2.75 -3.81
CA VAL A 263 -2.46 -1.43 -3.16
C VAL A 263 -2.91 -1.60 -1.71
N ALA A 264 -3.89 -2.48 -1.44
CA ALA A 264 -4.38 -2.73 -0.08
C ALA A 264 -3.33 -3.42 0.82
N ALA A 265 -2.49 -4.30 0.26
CA ALA A 265 -1.38 -4.91 1.00
C ALA A 265 -0.31 -3.87 1.36
N VAL A 266 0.10 -3.04 0.41
CA VAL A 266 1.08 -1.97 0.61
C VAL A 266 0.57 -0.94 1.60
N GLN A 267 -0.69 -0.51 1.49
CA GLN A 267 -1.30 0.42 2.42
C GLN A 267 -1.27 -0.12 3.86
N ARG A 268 -1.53 -1.42 4.06
CA ARG A 268 -1.41 -2.07 5.38
C ARG A 268 0.04 -2.06 5.88
N GLN A 269 1.00 -2.45 5.06
CA GLN A 269 2.42 -2.40 5.44
C GLN A 269 2.89 -0.99 5.83
N ILE A 270 2.43 0.03 5.10
CA ILE A 270 2.69 1.44 5.40
C ILE A 270 2.03 1.84 6.73
N ALA A 271 0.76 1.50 6.94
CA ALA A 271 0.04 1.82 8.16
C ALA A 271 0.72 1.18 9.39
N ASP A 272 1.15 -0.09 9.29
CA ASP A 272 1.87 -0.79 10.35
C ASP A 272 3.24 -0.14 10.63
N ALA A 273 3.91 0.36 9.60
CA ALA A 273 5.15 1.12 9.76
C ALA A 273 4.92 2.48 10.44
N VAL A 274 3.86 3.20 10.06
CA VAL A 274 3.49 4.48 10.69
C VAL A 274 3.16 4.26 12.16
N ALA A 275 2.35 3.25 12.49
CA ALA A 275 2.01 2.89 13.86
C ALA A 275 3.26 2.55 14.68
N ALA A 276 4.18 1.75 14.12
CA ALA A 276 5.44 1.39 14.77
C ALA A 276 6.42 2.57 14.92
N SER A 277 6.20 3.68 14.20
CA SER A 277 7.06 4.88 14.28
C SER A 277 6.67 5.85 15.39
N LYS A 278 5.52 5.64 16.04
CA LYS A 278 4.98 6.54 17.06
C LYS A 278 5.94 6.63 18.26
N ARG A 279 6.28 7.86 18.63
CA ARG A 279 7.07 8.23 19.82
C ARG A 279 6.29 9.19 20.69
#